data_AF-A0A5B7K228-F1
#
_entry.id   AF-A0A5B7K228-F1
#
_cell.length_a   1.000
_cell.length_b   1.000
_cell.length_c   1.000
_cell.angle_alpha   90.00
_cell.angle_beta   90.00
_cell.angle_gamma   90.00
#
_symmetry.space_group_name_H-M   'P 1'
#
loop_
_entity.id
_entity.type
_entity.pdbx_description
1 polymer ?
#
loop_
_entity_poly.entity_id
_entity_poly.type
_entity_poly.pdbx_seq_one_letter_code
_entity_poly.pdbx_strand_id
1 'polypeptide(L)' 'MRRDMFFSTPMPPLTPPYSGPYEVIERKKKVFLLRIKGANDWISTDPLKQAYLQDDDPPSVLFSTVGRPLLCTPKYFR' A
#
# COMPACT_ATOMS: atom_id res chain seq x y z
N MET A 1 2.47 43.16 24.43
CA MET A 1 3.58 42.29 23.96
C MET A 1 3.01 40.96 23.46
N ARG A 2 2.87 40.75 22.15
CA ARG A 2 2.55 39.44 21.58
C ARG A 2 3.87 38.70 21.38
N ARG A 3 4.09 37.62 22.11
CA ARG A 3 5.14 36.65 21.79
C ARG A 3 4.50 35.67 20.83
N ASP A 4 4.59 35.96 19.54
CA ASP A 4 4.34 34.94 18.54
C ASP A 4 5.45 33.90 18.71
N MET A 5 5.13 32.83 19.43
CA MET A 5 5.93 31.61 19.45
C MET A 5 5.95 31.08 18.02
N PHE A 6 7.01 31.39 17.28
CA PHE A 6 7.38 30.63 16.10
C PHE A 6 7.78 29.23 16.57
N PHE A 7 6.79 28.37 16.80
CA PHE A 7 7.03 26.93 16.88
C PHE A 7 7.70 26.55 15.57
N SER A 8 8.96 26.07 15.62
CA SER A 8 9.67 25.71 14.39
C SER A 8 8.88 24.59 13.72
N THR A 9 8.16 24.90 12.64
CA THR A 9 7.49 23.89 11.84
C THR A 9 8.54 22.87 11.41
N PRO A 10 8.39 21.58 11.77
CA PRO A 10 9.36 20.57 11.39
C PRO A 10 9.37 20.46 9.86
N MET A 11 10.57 20.50 9.28
CA MET A 11 10.74 20.32 7.84
C MET A 11 10.25 18.92 7.45
N PRO A 12 9.57 18.78 6.29
CA PRO A 12 9.19 17.47 5.80
C PRO A 12 10.43 16.59 5.58
N PRO A 13 10.30 15.26 5.74
CA PRO A 13 11.41 14.34 5.56
C PRO A 13 11.96 14.40 4.14
N LEU A 14 13.25 14.08 3.97
CA LEU A 14 13.93 14.07 2.67
C LEU A 14 13.28 13.10 1.68
N THR A 15 12.65 12.03 2.17
CA THR A 15 11.92 11.07 1.35
C THR A 15 10.48 10.99 1.83
N PRO A 16 9.50 11.01 0.90
CA PRO A 16 8.13 10.75 1.28
C PRO A 16 8.00 9.33 1.84
N PRO A 17 7.05 9.07 2.74
CA PRO A 17 6.78 7.73 3.21
C PRO A 17 6.43 6.83 2.02
N TYR A 18 6.87 5.57 2.07
CA TYR A 18 6.43 4.57 1.10
C TYR A 18 4.91 4.45 1.15
N SER A 19 4.28 4.50 -0.01
CA SER A 19 2.84 4.36 -0.13
C SER A 19 2.53 2.94 -0.54
N GLY A 20 1.77 2.22 0.30
CA GLY A 20 1.12 0.94 0.00
C GLY A 20 2.03 -0.24 -0.42
N PRO A 21 1.58 -1.48 -0.21
CA PRO A 21 1.95 -2.56 -1.12
C PRO A 21 1.14 -2.42 -2.40
N TYR A 22 1.81 -2.18 -3.52
CA TYR A 22 1.16 -2.15 -4.83
C TYR A 22 1.32 -3.48 -5.56
N GLU A 23 0.25 -3.89 -6.23
CA GLU A 23 0.29 -5.04 -7.12
C GLU A 23 1.17 -4.72 -8.34
N VAL A 24 2.11 -5.62 -8.61
CA VAL A 24 2.98 -5.55 -9.78
C VAL A 24 2.33 -6.32 -10.91
N ILE A 25 1.88 -5.60 -11.94
CA ILE A 25 1.27 -6.18 -13.15
C ILE A 25 2.37 -6.72 -14.09
N GLU A 26 3.41 -5.92 -14.32
CA GLU A 26 4.49 -6.26 -15.25
C GLU A 26 5.86 -5.83 -14.68
N ARG A 27 6.91 -6.65 -14.92
CA ARG A 27 8.29 -6.38 -14.50
C ARG A 27 9.20 -6.22 -15.71
N LYS A 28 9.88 -5.07 -15.81
CA LYS A 28 11.00 -4.85 -16.73
C LYS A 28 12.27 -4.57 -15.92
N LYS A 29 13.42 -4.50 -16.59
CA LYS A 29 14.75 -4.42 -15.95
C LYS A 29 14.90 -3.29 -14.93
N LYS A 30 14.31 -2.12 -15.18
CA LYS A 30 14.43 -0.92 -14.32
C LYS A 30 13.10 -0.22 -14.03
N VAL A 31 12.00 -0.77 -14.53
CA VAL A 31 10.67 -0.17 -14.41
C VAL A 31 9.63 -1.27 -14.17
N PHE A 32 8.63 -0.95 -13.37
CA PHE A 32 7.54 -1.83 -12.99
C PHE A 32 6.22 -1.17 -13.34
N LEU A 33 5.29 -1.95 -13.89
CA LEU A 33 3.92 -1.51 -14.08
C LEU A 33 3.15 -1.86 -12.80
N LEU A 34 2.75 -0.84 -12.04
CA LEU A 34 2.00 -1.01 -10.79
C LEU A 34 0.55 -0.61 -10.98
N ARG A 35 -0.34 -1.29 -10.25
CA ARG A 35 -1.74 -0.88 -10.14
C ARG A 35 -1.92 0.08 -8.97
N ILE A 36 -2.01 1.37 -9.25
CA ILE A 36 -2.18 2.41 -8.24
C ILE A 36 -3.55 3.05 -8.42
N LYS A 37 -4.39 2.96 -7.38
CA LYS A 37 -5.75 3.57 -7.35
C LYS A 37 -6.62 3.20 -8.58
N GLY A 38 -6.44 1.99 -9.11
CA GLY A 38 -7.19 1.49 -10.26
C GLY A 38 -6.63 1.87 -11.63
N ALA A 39 -5.56 2.67 -11.68
CA ALA A 39 -4.81 2.97 -12.90
C ALA A 39 -3.50 2.17 -12.94
N ASN A 40 -2.96 1.99 -14.13
CA ASN A 40 -1.67 1.33 -14.34
C ASN A 40 -0.61 2.40 -14.61
N ASP A 41 0.48 2.38 -13.85
CA ASP A 41 1.55 3.36 -13.99
C ASP A 41 2.94 2.71 -13.96
N TRP A 42 3.87 3.28 -14.72
CA TRP A 42 5.24 2.80 -14.84
C TRP A 42 6.14 3.53 -13.85
N ILE A 43 6.68 2.80 -12.88
CA ILE A 43 7.55 3.35 -11.83
C ILE A 43 8.94 2.73 -11.94
N SER A 44 9.98 3.54 -11.75
CA SER A 44 11.36 3.06 -11.72
C SER A 44 11.63 2.17 -10.51
N THR A 45 12.70 1.37 -10.56
CA THR A 45 13.08 0.50 -9.43
C THR A 45 13.47 1.29 -8.18
N ASP A 46 14.10 2.45 -8.33
CA ASP A 46 14.73 3.18 -7.23
C ASP A 46 13.78 3.58 -6.07
N PRO A 47 12.54 4.05 -6.31
CA PRO A 47 11.59 4.32 -5.23
C PRO A 47 10.83 3.10 -4.70
N LEU A 48 11.11 1.88 -5.16
CA LEU A 48 10.32 0.69 -4.81
C LEU A 48 10.95 -0.11 -3.67
N LYS A 49 10.10 -0.51 -2.74
CA LYS A 49 10.45 -1.45 -1.67
C LYS A 49 9.60 -2.71 -1.82
N GLN A 50 10.21 -3.88 -1.61
CA GLN A 50 9.47 -5.14 -1.61
C GLN A 50 8.55 -5.19 -0.39
N ALA A 51 7.28 -5.52 -0.64
CA ALA A 51 6.33 -5.87 0.39
C ALA A 51 6.28 -7.40 0.49
N TYR A 52 6.72 -7.94 1.61
CA TYR A 52 6.50 -9.36 1.92
C TYR A 52 5.07 -9.49 2.43
N LEU A 53 4.25 -10.26 1.72
CA LEU A 53 2.93 -10.67 2.20
C LEU A 53 3.16 -11.85 3.15
N GLN A 54 2.57 -11.82 4.35
CA GLN A 54 2.55 -13.01 5.21
C GLN A 54 1.46 -13.93 4.63
N ASP A 55 1.85 -15.12 4.15
CA ASP A 55 0.94 -16.09 3.54
C ASP A 55 -0.17 -16.60 4.50
N ASP A 56 -0.07 -16.27 5.80
CA ASP A 56 -1.03 -16.61 6.85
C ASP A 56 -2.09 -15.53 7.13
N ASP A 57 -2.04 -14.38 6.45
CA ASP A 57 -3.13 -13.41 6.56
C ASP A 57 -4.35 -13.92 5.77
N PRO A 58 -5.50 -14.19 6.42
CA PRO A 58 -6.70 -14.61 5.71
C PRO A 58 -7.07 -13.54 4.66
N PRO A 59 -7.71 -13.94 3.53
CA PRO A 59 -8.10 -12.99 2.49
C PRO A 59 -8.83 -11.83 3.15
N SER A 60 -8.36 -10.61 2.87
CA SER A 60 -8.88 -9.39 3.48
C SER A 60 -10.40 -9.46 3.51
N VAL A 61 -10.96 -9.59 4.71
CA VAL A 61 -12.40 -9.73 4.89
C VAL A 61 -12.99 -8.45 4.33
N LEU A 62 -13.64 -8.54 3.17
CA LEU A 62 -14.39 -7.42 2.62
C LEU A 62 -15.59 -7.25 3.53
N PHE A 63 -15.45 -6.36 4.52
CA PHE A 63 -16.55 -5.97 5.38
C PHE A 63 -17.55 -5.23 4.50
N SER A 64 -18.70 -5.86 4.21
CA SER A 64 -19.86 -5.10 3.77
C SER A 64 -20.21 -4.08 4.86
N THR A 65 -20.78 -2.93 4.48
CA THR A 65 -21.15 -1.81 5.38
C THR A 65 -21.98 -2.24 6.61
N VAL A 66 -22.51 -3.46 6.62
CA VAL A 66 -23.32 -4.04 7.70
C VAL A 66 -22.51 -4.99 8.60
N GLY A 67 -21.17 -4.96 8.54
CA GLY A 67 -20.30 -5.70 9.47
C GLY A 67 -20.40 -7.22 9.36
N ARG A 68 -20.94 -7.75 8.25
CA ARG A 68 -21.04 -9.19 8.01
C ARG A 68 -19.80 -9.68 7.26
N PRO A 69 -19.01 -10.61 7.84
CA PRO A 69 -17.95 -11.29 7.10
C PRO A 69 -18.60 -12.23 6.09
N LEU A 70 -18.33 -12.03 4.80
CA LEU A 70 -18.66 -13.02 3.78
C LEU A 70 -17.63 -14.15 3.90
N LEU A 71 -17.98 -15.22 4.61
CA LEU A 71 -17.12 -16.41 4.74
C LEU A 71 -16.81 -16.97 3.35
N CYS A 72 -15.57 -16.87 2.91
CA CYS A 72 -15.04 -17.68 1.81
C CYS A 72 -14.31 -18.86 2.44
N THR A 73 -15.04 -19.92 2.79
CA THR A 73 -14.38 -21.17 3.21
C THR A 73 -13.86 -21.88 1.97
N PRO A 74 -12.56 -22.24 1.89
CA PRO A 74 -12.15 -23.25 0.94
C PRO A 74 -12.83 -24.56 1.37
N LYS A 75 -13.84 -25.00 0.63
CA LYS A 75 -14.30 -26.38 0.71
C LYS A 75 -13.16 -27.24 0.16
N TYR A 76 -12.25 -27.67 1.04
CA TYR A 76 -11.25 -28.67 0.68
C TYR A 76 -11.98 -29.91 0.15
N PHE A 77 -11.76 -30.19 -1.13
CA PHE A 77 -12.31 -31.36 -1.80
C PHE A 77 -11.24 -32.46 -1.76
N ARG A 78 -11.56 -33.47 -0.94
CA ARG A 78 -10.98 -34.81 -0.78
C ARG A 78 -9.58 -34.94 -0.17
#